data_AF-A0A7C2JZS3-F1
#
_entry.id   AF-A0A7C2JZS3-F1
#
_cell.length_a   1.000
_cell.length_b   1.000
_cell.length_c   1.000
_cell.angle_alpha   90.00
_cell.angle_beta   90.00
_cell.angle_gamma   90.00
#
_symmetry.space_group_name_H-M   'P 1'
#
loop_
_entity.id
_entity.type
_entity.pdbx_description
1 polymer ?
#
loop_
_entity_poly.entity_id
_entity_poly.type
_entity_poly.pdbx_seq_one_letter_code
_entity_poly.pdbx_strand_id
1 'polypeptide(L)'
;MLRSAGIPVREPDGRIPLQGRHLILGVASFSTVDLQLLDELAQALDGSRADAQRVAVFDLQQCRDQHDVARYLPGAFGPVWNTPVLGIWDNGSLARRIDGVAGCRQMLQQEGLL
;
A
#
# COMPACT_ATOMS: atom_id res chain seq x y z
N MET A 1 14.72 -6.85 1.07
CA MET A 1 14.13 -6.35 2.34
C MET A 1 13.87 -4.87 2.16
N LEU A 2 12.60 -4.45 2.10
CA LEU A 2 12.23 -3.04 2.01
C LEU A 2 12.84 -2.29 3.20
N ARG A 3 13.71 -1.32 2.93
CA ARG A 3 14.11 -0.31 3.92
C ARG A 3 13.20 0.88 3.66
N SER A 4 12.15 1.03 4.46
CA SER A 4 11.19 2.10 4.22
C SER A 4 11.80 3.44 4.61
N ALA A 5 11.71 4.40 3.70
CA ALA A 5 12.01 5.81 3.92
C ALA A 5 10.93 6.45 4.81
N GLY A 6 10.83 6.01 6.06
CA GLY A 6 9.90 6.54 7.06
C GLY A 6 8.47 5.98 7.03
N ILE A 7 8.08 5.22 5.99
CA ILE A 7 6.74 4.61 5.89
C ILE A 7 6.67 3.33 6.74
N PRO A 8 5.65 3.14 7.61
CA PRO A 8 5.46 1.90 8.35
C PRO A 8 5.41 0.65 7.45
N VAL A 9 6.11 -0.40 7.84
CA VAL A 9 6.00 -1.72 7.20
C VAL A 9 4.76 -2.43 7.74
N ARG A 10 3.96 -2.99 6.83
CA ARG A 10 2.75 -3.73 7.11
C ARG A 10 3.11 -5.19 7.38
N GLU A 11 2.68 -5.69 8.53
CA GLU A 11 2.74 -7.12 8.87
C GLU A 11 1.55 -7.89 8.29
N PRO A 12 1.72 -9.18 7.93
CA PRO A 12 0.60 -10.04 7.55
C PRO A 12 -0.37 -10.21 8.73
N ASP A 13 -1.66 -10.30 8.44
CA ASP A 13 -2.76 -10.49 9.41
C ASP A 13 -2.92 -9.37 10.44
N GLY A 14 -2.16 -8.27 10.32
CA GLY A 14 -2.32 -7.14 11.22
C GLY A 14 -3.73 -6.56 11.15
N ARG A 15 -4.22 -5.93 12.20
CA ARG A 15 -5.55 -5.32 12.15
C ARG A 15 -5.57 -4.09 11.25
N ILE A 16 -6.67 -3.87 10.54
CA ILE A 16 -6.97 -2.57 9.92
C ILE A 16 -7.58 -1.68 11.00
N PRO A 17 -7.11 -0.44 11.17
CA PRO A 17 -7.74 0.48 12.12
C PRO A 17 -9.22 0.74 11.77
N LEU A 18 -10.08 0.73 12.79
CA LEU A 18 -11.54 0.84 12.63
C LEU A 18 -12.03 2.27 12.39
N GLN A 19 -11.13 3.27 12.47
CA GLN A 19 -11.48 4.68 12.34
C GLN A 19 -10.51 5.38 11.40
N GLY A 20 -11.07 6.32 10.63
CA GLY A 20 -10.31 7.09 9.65
C GLY A 20 -10.00 6.27 8.41
N ARG A 21 -9.15 6.84 7.57
CA ARG A 21 -8.85 6.30 6.24
C ARG A 21 -7.39 5.92 6.11
N HIS A 22 -7.15 4.67 5.72
CA HIS A 22 -5.86 4.00 5.74
C HIS A 22 -5.53 3.40 4.39
N LEU A 23 -4.27 3.43 4.01
CA LEU A 23 -3.77 2.96 2.73
C LEU A 23 -2.71 1.89 2.97
N ILE A 24 -2.78 0.82 2.19
CA ILE A 24 -1.76 -0.24 2.20
C ILE A 24 -1.28 -0.45 0.76
N LEU A 25 0.01 -0.22 0.54
CA LEU A 25 0.66 -0.37 -0.76
C LEU A 25 1.59 -1.59 -0.74
N GLY A 26 1.27 -2.60 -1.56
CA GLY A 26 2.13 -3.74 -1.83
C GLY A 26 3.00 -3.45 -3.06
N VAL A 27 4.32 -3.52 -2.89
CA VAL A 27 5.30 -3.27 -3.96
C VAL A 27 6.12 -4.52 -4.25
N ALA A 28 6.50 -4.73 -5.51
CA ALA A 28 7.50 -5.73 -5.86
C ALA A 28 8.90 -5.11 -5.73
N SER A 29 9.71 -5.58 -4.77
CA SER A 29 11.04 -4.99 -4.52
C SER A 29 12.08 -5.19 -5.63
N PHE A 30 11.75 -5.92 -6.71
CA PHE A 30 12.56 -6.01 -7.93
C PHE A 30 12.11 -5.01 -9.02
N SER A 31 10.95 -4.38 -8.86
CA SER A 31 10.39 -3.46 -9.86
C SER A 31 10.90 -2.05 -9.60
N THR A 32 11.77 -1.54 -10.46
CA THR A 32 12.26 -0.15 -10.39
C THR A 32 11.10 0.84 -10.38
N VAL A 33 10.02 0.55 -11.10
CA VAL A 33 8.84 1.41 -11.20
C VAL A 33 8.05 1.43 -9.89
N ASP A 34 7.93 0.30 -9.20
CA ASP A 34 7.31 0.23 -7.87
C ASP A 34 8.17 0.97 -6.84
N LEU A 35 9.50 0.81 -6.91
CA LEU A 35 10.44 1.48 -6.02
C LEU A 35 10.43 3.00 -6.22
N GLN A 36 10.36 3.48 -7.47
CA GLN A 36 10.20 4.91 -7.77
C GLN A 36 8.91 5.48 -7.17
N LEU A 37 7.79 4.77 -7.31
CA LEU A 37 6.53 5.19 -6.68
C LEU A 37 6.65 5.23 -5.15
N LEU A 38 7.35 4.27 -4.56
CA LEU A 38 7.59 4.22 -3.12
C LEU A 38 8.45 5.39 -2.63
N ASP A 39 9.50 5.74 -3.38
CA ASP A 39 10.39 6.86 -3.07
C ASP A 39 9.66 8.20 -3.15
N GLU A 40 8.84 8.40 -4.19
CA GLU A 40 8.00 9.59 -4.32
C GLU A 40 6.98 9.71 -3.18
N LEU A 41 6.33 8.60 -2.82
CA LEU A 41 5.40 8.56 -1.71
C LEU A 41 6.09 8.86 -0.38
N ALA A 42 7.28 8.30 -0.15
CA ALA A 42 8.07 8.58 1.03
C ALA A 42 8.46 10.07 1.11
N GLN A 43 8.89 10.66 -0.01
CA GLN A 43 9.23 12.08 -0.09
C GLN A 43 8.01 12.98 0.21
N ALA A 44 6.83 12.63 -0.30
CA ALA A 44 5.60 13.37 -0.03
C ALA A 44 5.18 13.28 1.45
N LEU A 45 5.41 12.13 2.09
CA LEU A 45 5.05 11.89 3.50
C LEU A 45 6.04 12.50 4.51
N ASP A 46 7.28 12.80 4.11
CA ASP A 46 8.31 13.36 5.01
C ASP A 46 7.89 14.72 5.61
N GLY A 47 6.99 15.45 4.93
CA GLY A 47 6.42 16.71 5.42
C GLY A 47 5.18 16.57 6.33
N SER A 48 4.57 15.39 6.43
CA SER A 48 3.29 15.17 7.14
C SER A 48 3.27 13.89 7.97
N ARG A 49 3.58 14.04 9.27
CA ARG A 49 3.55 12.94 10.24
C ARG A 49 2.16 12.29 10.37
N ALA A 50 1.09 13.05 10.16
CA ALA A 50 -0.28 12.54 10.23
C ALA A 50 -0.59 11.60 9.04
N ASP A 51 -0.12 11.94 7.84
CA ASP A 51 -0.33 11.11 6.65
C ASP A 51 0.58 9.88 6.67
N ALA A 52 1.79 10.01 7.22
CA ALA A 52 2.72 8.88 7.39
C ALA A 52 2.15 7.78 8.30
N GLN A 53 1.26 8.11 9.24
CA GLN A 53 0.59 7.13 10.09
C GLN A 53 -0.57 6.40 9.41
N ARG A 54 -1.03 6.91 8.26
CA ARG A 54 -2.18 6.39 7.52
C ARG A 54 -1.77 5.50 6.36
N VAL A 55 -0.49 5.44 6.04
CA VAL A 55 0.07 4.64 4.93
C VAL A 55 0.95 3.55 5.50
N ALA A 56 0.80 2.32 5.00
CA ALA A 56 1.70 1.22 5.29
C ALA A 56 2.10 0.48 4.01
N VAL A 57 3.27 -0.15 4.01
CA VAL A 57 3.84 -0.83 2.82
C VAL A 57 4.22 -2.27 3.12
N PHE A 58 4.07 -3.17 2.15
CA PHE A 58 4.60 -4.54 2.25
C PHE A 58 5.28 -4.97 0.95
N ASP A 59 6.15 -5.98 1.06
CA ASP A 59 6.88 -6.54 -0.08
C ASP A 59 6.09 -7.71 -0.66
N LEU A 60 5.63 -7.57 -1.90
CA LEU A 60 4.91 -8.62 -2.62
C LEU A 60 5.78 -9.87 -2.86
N GLN A 61 7.12 -9.75 -2.85
CA GLN A 61 7.99 -10.93 -2.94
C GLN A 61 7.87 -11.88 -1.75
N GLN A 62 7.31 -11.41 -0.62
CA GLN A 62 7.04 -12.28 0.53
C GLN A 62 5.78 -13.14 0.34
N CYS A 63 4.96 -12.83 -0.66
CA CYS A 63 3.74 -13.56 -0.98
C CYS A 63 4.04 -14.63 -2.03
N ARG A 64 3.72 -15.90 -1.72
CA ARG A 64 3.88 -17.03 -2.66
C ARG A 64 2.70 -17.17 -3.60
N ASP A 65 1.53 -16.75 -3.12
CA ASP A 65 0.27 -16.84 -3.84
C ASP A 65 -0.67 -15.68 -3.46
N GLN A 66 -1.88 -15.70 -4.03
CA GLN A 66 -2.90 -14.69 -3.77
C GLN A 66 -3.47 -14.76 -2.34
N HIS A 67 -3.35 -15.89 -1.65
CA HIS A 67 -3.78 -16.01 -0.26
C HIS A 67 -2.83 -15.27 0.67
N ASP A 68 -1.53 -15.32 0.41
CA ASP A 68 -0.56 -14.51 1.14
C ASP A 68 -0.84 -13.01 0.98
N VAL A 69 -1.16 -12.54 -0.23
CA VAL A 69 -1.53 -11.12 -0.45
C VAL A 69 -2.75 -10.71 0.38
N ALA A 70 -3.76 -11.57 0.48
CA ALA A 70 -4.98 -11.31 1.24
C ALA A 70 -4.72 -11.12 2.75
N ARG A 71 -3.62 -11.68 3.28
CA ARG A 71 -3.19 -11.46 4.68
C ARG A 71 -2.71 -10.04 4.91
N TYR A 72 -2.13 -9.39 3.91
CA TYR A 72 -1.73 -7.99 3.99
C TYR A 72 -2.90 -7.05 3.68
N LEU A 73 -3.79 -7.45 2.75
CA LEU A 73 -4.95 -6.70 2.26
C LEU A 73 -6.27 -7.41 2.59
N PRO A 74 -6.72 -7.46 3.85
CA PRO A 74 -7.93 -8.19 4.23
C PRO A 74 -9.20 -7.61 3.60
N GLY A 75 -10.02 -8.49 3.01
CA GLY A 75 -11.23 -8.10 2.26
C GLY A 75 -10.96 -7.70 0.81
N ALA A 76 -9.70 -7.68 0.36
CA ALA A 76 -9.35 -7.52 -1.05
C ALA A 76 -9.65 -8.81 -1.82
N PHE A 77 -10.86 -8.92 -2.36
CA PHE A 77 -11.24 -10.05 -3.20
C PHE A 77 -10.69 -9.89 -4.62
N GLY A 78 -10.25 -11.01 -5.20
CA GLY A 78 -9.77 -11.09 -6.58
C GLY A 78 -8.25 -11.13 -6.73
N PRO A 79 -7.76 -11.64 -7.86
CA PRO A 79 -6.33 -11.73 -8.15
C PRO A 79 -5.68 -10.34 -8.29
N VAL A 80 -4.45 -10.20 -7.79
CA VAL A 80 -3.52 -9.13 -8.20
C VAL A 80 -2.90 -9.55 -9.53
N TRP A 81 -3.12 -8.75 -10.57
CA TRP A 81 -2.59 -9.00 -11.91
C TRP A 81 -1.31 -8.23 -12.19
N ASN A 82 -1.18 -7.04 -11.61
CA ASN A 82 -0.06 -6.14 -11.82
C ASN A 82 0.47 -5.62 -10.49
N THR A 83 1.73 -5.21 -10.46
CA THR A 83 2.31 -4.51 -9.30
C THR A 83 2.51 -3.03 -9.63
N PRO A 84 2.51 -2.14 -8.63
CA PRO A 84 2.13 -2.38 -7.23
C PRO A 84 0.63 -2.62 -7.06
N VAL A 85 0.20 -3.01 -5.86
CA VAL A 85 -1.22 -3.12 -5.45
C VAL A 85 -1.50 -2.13 -4.33
N LEU A 86 -2.61 -1.41 -4.40
CA LEU A 86 -3.04 -0.45 -3.39
C LEU A 86 -4.45 -0.79 -2.91
N GLY A 87 -4.63 -0.86 -1.60
CA GLY A 87 -5.94 -0.88 -0.97
C GLY A 87 -6.17 0.36 -0.10
N ILE A 88 -7.40 0.87 -0.11
CA ILE A 88 -7.85 1.98 0.74
C ILE A 88 -8.99 1.48 1.61
N TRP A 89 -8.81 1.63 2.93
CA TRP A 89 -9.84 1.37 3.92
C TRP A 89 -10.39 2.68 4.47
N ASP A 90 -11.70 2.69 4.73
CA ASP A 90 -12.39 3.76 5.42
C ASP A 90 -13.21 3.16 6.56
N ASN A 91 -12.91 3.60 7.79
CA ASN A 91 -13.52 3.09 9.02
C ASN A 91 -13.54 1.56 9.11
N GLY A 92 -12.37 0.94 8.87
CA GLY A 92 -12.18 -0.51 8.94
C GLY A 92 -12.69 -1.32 7.75
N SER A 93 -13.35 -0.70 6.77
CA SER A 93 -13.89 -1.40 5.59
C SER A 93 -13.10 -1.07 4.33
N LEU A 94 -12.82 -2.08 3.50
CA LEU A 94 -12.14 -1.85 2.22
C LEU A 94 -13.07 -1.05 1.30
N ALA A 95 -12.68 0.18 1.00
CA ALA A 95 -13.46 1.08 0.15
C ALA A 95 -13.05 0.94 -1.33
N ARG A 96 -11.74 0.84 -1.60
CA ARG A 96 -11.21 0.73 -2.96
C ARG A 96 -9.95 -0.14 -2.99
N ARG A 97 -9.74 -0.80 -4.13
CA ARG A 97 -8.51 -1.52 -4.46
C ARG A 97 -8.17 -1.27 -5.93
N ILE A 98 -6.89 -1.09 -6.21
CA ILE A 98 -6.36 -1.03 -7.57
C ILE A 98 -5.00 -1.72 -7.64
N ASP A 99 -4.63 -2.17 -8.82
CA ASP A 99 -3.29 -2.70 -9.08
C ASP A 99 -2.69 -2.06 -10.35
N GLY A 100 -1.36 -2.17 -10.48
CA GLY A 100 -0.58 -1.49 -11.51
C GLY A 100 -0.20 -0.06 -11.14
N VAL A 101 0.99 0.37 -11.60
CA VAL A 101 1.59 1.65 -11.19
C VAL A 101 0.75 2.87 -11.52
N ALA A 102 0.17 2.93 -12.72
CA ALA A 102 -0.59 4.08 -13.18
C ALA A 102 -1.83 4.29 -12.32
N GLY A 103 -2.55 3.19 -12.02
CA GLY A 103 -3.72 3.20 -11.16
C GLY A 103 -3.40 3.57 -9.71
N CYS A 104 -2.35 2.96 -9.15
CA CYS A 104 -1.91 3.28 -7.79
C CYS A 104 -1.49 4.75 -7.66
N ARG A 105 -0.70 5.27 -8.62
CA ARG A 105 -0.28 6.68 -8.64
C ARG A 105 -1.46 7.64 -8.72
N GLN A 106 -2.37 7.42 -9.66
CA GLN A 106 -3.56 8.25 -9.81
C GLN A 106 -4.39 8.26 -8.52
N MET A 107 -4.51 7.12 -7.87
CA MET A 107 -5.25 7.01 -6.62
C MET A 107 -4.53 7.75 -5.47
N LEU A 108 -3.21 7.62 -5.32
CA LEU A 108 -2.44 8.37 -4.33
C LEU A 108 -2.57 9.89 -4.52
N GLN A 109 -2.57 10.38 -5.76
CA GLN A 109 -2.83 11.79 -6.08
C GLN A 109 -4.24 12.25 -5.66
N GLN A 110 -5.26 11.41 -5.87
CA GLN A 110 -6.63 11.70 -5.41
C GLN A 110 -6.74 11.78 -3.88
N GLU A 111 -5.87 11.07 -3.16
CA GLU A 111 -5.78 11.11 -1.70
C GLU A 111 -4.89 12.26 -1.19
N GLY A 112 -4.29 13.05 -2.10
CA GLY A 112 -3.39 14.15 -1.76
C GLY A 112 -2.04 13.69 -1.21
N LEU A 113 -1.62 12.46 -1.54
CA LEU A 113 -0.37 11.86 -1.08
C LEU A 113 0.75 11.91 -2.13
N LEU A 114 0.45 12.38 -3.34
CA LEU A 114 1.36 12.61 -4.46
C LEU A 114 0.90 13.82 -5.28
#